data_AF-A0A7W5FJA3-F1
#
_entry.id   AF-A0A7W5FJA3-F1
#
_cell.length_a   1.000
_cell.length_b   1.000
_cell.length_c   1.000
_cell.angle_alpha   90.00
_cell.angle_beta   90.00
_cell.angle_gamma   90.00
#
_symmetry.space_group_name_H-M   'P 1'
#
loop_
_entity.id
_entity.type
_entity.pdbx_description
1 polymer ?
#
loop_
_entity_poly.entity_id
_entity_poly.type
_entity_poly.pdbx_seq_one_letter_code
_entity_poly.pdbx_strand_id
1 'polypeptide(L)'
;MGTAAVDLGDSAFLDARSRALARDGVLDGRYVLVDGELLKQAYSSGDADGLTVVVRPDHPGAGEEPSGRWVTRVPYERIALRVFFTTTARHRAGGLLELKARDGGMVRATWWRGDNADMAQTIPAGFLWEKNDDYHYGTVTWDEIEDVAISVKRLPG
;
A
#
# COMPACT_ATOMS: atom_id res chain seq x y z
N MET A 1 -18.66 -14.47 19.01
CA MET A 1 -18.72 -15.16 17.71
C MET A 1 -17.31 -15.18 17.17
N GLY A 2 -16.72 -16.37 16.96
CA GLY A 2 -15.39 -16.45 16.35
C GLY A 2 -15.47 -15.93 14.93
N THR A 3 -14.60 -14.99 14.56
CA THR A 3 -14.40 -14.60 13.17
C THR A 3 -13.99 -15.85 12.40
N ALA A 4 -14.76 -16.22 11.38
CA ALA A 4 -14.35 -17.29 10.46
C ALA A 4 -12.94 -16.97 9.96
N ALA A 5 -12.07 -17.98 9.86
CA ALA A 5 -10.71 -17.78 9.38
C ALA A 5 -10.79 -17.33 7.91
N VAL A 6 -10.56 -16.05 7.66
CA VAL A 6 -10.48 -15.49 6.31
C VAL A 6 -9.11 -15.81 5.73
N ASP A 7 -9.04 -16.17 4.46
CA ASP A 7 -7.80 -16.37 3.71
C ASP A 7 -7.69 -15.41 2.51
N LEU A 8 -6.49 -15.28 1.94
CA LEU A 8 -6.20 -14.40 0.82
C LEU A 8 -6.94 -14.79 -0.48
N GLY A 9 -7.42 -16.04 -0.57
CA GLY A 9 -8.21 -16.54 -1.70
C GLY A 9 -9.72 -16.36 -1.55
N ASP A 10 -10.20 -15.94 -0.38
CA ASP A 10 -11.65 -15.85 -0.12
C ASP A 10 -12.30 -14.74 -0.92
N SER A 11 -13.51 -14.99 -1.43
CA SER A 11 -14.28 -13.99 -2.19
C SER A 11 -14.47 -12.69 -1.40
N ALA A 12 -14.77 -12.78 -0.11
CA ALA A 12 -14.92 -11.61 0.77
C ALA A 12 -13.63 -10.76 0.84
N PHE A 13 -12.46 -11.41 0.89
CA PHE A 13 -11.18 -10.71 0.85
C PHE A 13 -10.91 -10.07 -0.52
N LEU A 14 -11.17 -10.80 -1.60
CA LEU A 14 -11.00 -10.30 -2.97
C LEU A 14 -11.90 -9.10 -3.27
N ASP A 15 -13.13 -9.11 -2.75
CA ASP A 15 -14.07 -7.99 -2.85
C ASP A 15 -13.59 -6.78 -2.04
N ALA A 16 -13.10 -7.01 -0.82
CA ALA A 16 -12.50 -5.95 0.01
C ALA A 16 -11.27 -5.33 -0.67
N ARG A 17 -10.42 -6.15 -1.30
CA ARG A 17 -9.26 -5.71 -2.08
C ARG A 17 -9.68 -4.86 -3.27
N SER A 18 -10.70 -5.28 -4.00
CA SER A 18 -11.20 -4.55 -5.16
C SER A 18 -11.75 -3.17 -4.77
N ARG A 19 -12.49 -3.09 -3.65
CA ARG A 19 -12.94 -1.80 -3.09
C ARG A 19 -11.80 -0.91 -2.64
N ALA A 20 -10.81 -1.47 -1.95
CA ALA A 20 -9.63 -0.72 -1.52
C ALA A 20 -8.82 -0.19 -2.70
N LEU A 21 -8.64 -0.99 -3.76
CA LEU A 21 -7.95 -0.57 -4.97
C LEU A 21 -8.70 0.56 -5.68
N ALA A 22 -10.03 0.46 -5.81
CA ALA A 22 -10.85 1.52 -6.41
C ALA A 22 -10.80 2.83 -5.61
N ARG A 23 -10.60 2.75 -4.29
CA ARG A 23 -10.47 3.90 -3.39
C ARG A 23 -9.07 4.53 -3.43
N ASP A 24 -8.03 3.71 -3.39
CA ASP A 24 -6.65 4.15 -3.15
C ASP A 24 -5.82 4.27 -4.44
N GLY A 25 -6.29 3.67 -5.54
CA GLY A 25 -5.60 3.58 -6.84
C GLY A 25 -4.42 2.60 -6.86
N VAL A 26 -3.60 2.62 -5.80
CA VAL A 26 -2.45 1.73 -5.59
C VAL A 26 -2.52 1.15 -4.19
N LEU A 27 -2.33 -0.17 -4.08
CA LEU A 27 -2.20 -0.84 -2.78
C LEU A 27 -0.73 -1.02 -2.44
N ASP A 28 -0.25 -0.24 -1.48
CA ASP A 28 1.13 -0.29 -0.99
C ASP A 28 1.17 -0.24 0.53
N GLY A 29 1.93 -1.17 1.11
CA GLY A 29 2.19 -1.25 2.54
C GLY A 29 1.25 -2.20 3.28
N ARG A 30 1.08 -1.95 4.57
CA ARG A 30 0.33 -2.83 5.47
C ARG A 30 -1.15 -2.43 5.49
N TYR A 31 -2.02 -3.43 5.35
CA TYR A 31 -3.46 -3.28 5.45
C TYR A 31 -4.01 -4.30 6.45
N VAL A 32 -5.14 -3.97 7.05
CA VAL A 32 -5.88 -4.87 7.93
C VAL A 32 -7.30 -5.05 7.42
N LEU A 33 -7.79 -6.29 7.46
CA LEU A 33 -9.19 -6.61 7.15
C LEU A 33 -10.00 -6.50 8.43
N VAL A 34 -10.96 -5.58 8.44
CA VAL A 34 -11.82 -5.27 9.60
C VAL A 34 -13.24 -5.16 9.09
N ASP A 35 -14.14 -5.99 9.61
CA ASP A 35 -15.56 -6.00 9.23
C ASP A 35 -15.83 -5.99 7.71
N GLY A 36 -14.98 -6.69 6.94
CA GLY A 36 -15.09 -6.78 5.48
C GLY A 36 -14.48 -5.61 4.71
N GLU A 37 -13.79 -4.67 5.36
CA GLU A 37 -13.06 -3.58 4.73
C GLU A 37 -11.55 -3.71 4.92
N LEU A 38 -10.77 -3.43 3.86
CA LEU A 38 -9.32 -3.29 3.95
C LEU A 38 -8.96 -1.84 4.25
N LEU A 39 -8.42 -1.62 5.44
CA LEU A 39 -7.97 -0.32 5.95
C LEU A 39 -6.45 -0.28 6.00
N LYS A 40 -5.86 0.81 5.52
CA LYS A 40 -4.40 0.99 5.51
C LYS A 40 -3.90 1.23 6.93
N GLN A 41 -2.92 0.47 7.38
CA GLN A 41 -2.29 0.70 8.67
C GLN A 41 -1.47 2.01 8.61
N ALA A 42 -1.75 2.93 9.54
CA ALA A 42 -1.09 4.25 9.55
C ALA A 42 0.37 4.16 10.01
N TYR A 43 0.64 3.31 11.01
CA TYR A 43 1.95 3.10 11.61
C TYR A 43 2.13 1.66 12.07
N SER A 44 3.36 1.16 12.00
CA SER A 44 3.78 -0.05 12.71
C SER A 44 4.21 0.29 14.14
N SER A 45 3.26 0.64 15.01
CA SER A 45 3.52 0.71 16.46
C SER A 45 3.08 -0.61 17.10
N GLY A 46 3.92 -1.12 18.02
CA GLY A 46 3.65 -2.32 18.83
C GLY A 46 2.67 -2.03 19.96
N ASP A 47 1.57 -1.37 19.62
CA ASP A 47 0.56 -1.00 20.60
C ASP A 47 -0.23 -2.25 21.02
N ALA A 48 -0.40 -2.42 22.32
CA ALA A 48 -0.95 -3.64 22.91
C ALA A 48 -2.45 -3.79 22.62
N ASP A 49 -3.18 -2.68 22.48
CA ASP A 49 -4.64 -2.72 22.41
C ASP A 49 -5.19 -2.55 20.98
N GLY A 50 -4.34 -2.64 19.95
CA GLY A 50 -4.80 -2.60 18.56
C GLY A 50 -3.87 -1.87 17.59
N LEU A 51 -4.40 -1.56 16.41
CA LEU A 51 -3.66 -0.88 15.34
C LEU A 51 -4.36 0.43 14.95
N THR A 52 -3.54 1.45 14.65
CA THR A 52 -4.03 2.69 14.04
C THR A 52 -4.12 2.51 12.53
N VAL A 53 -5.29 2.84 11.98
CA VAL A 53 -5.60 2.71 10.55
C VAL A 53 -6.06 4.03 9.97
N VAL A 54 -5.77 4.26 8.70
CA VAL A 54 -6.24 5.41 7.93
C VAL A 54 -7.66 5.15 7.47
N VAL A 55 -8.53 6.13 7.68
CA VAL A 55 -9.96 6.08 7.36
C VAL A 55 -10.41 7.38 6.69
N ARG A 56 -11.67 7.43 6.25
CA ARG A 56 -12.29 8.65 5.77
C ARG A 56 -12.73 9.55 6.93
N PRO A 57 -12.92 10.87 6.70
CA PRO A 57 -13.34 11.81 7.75
C PRO A 57 -14.70 11.47 8.39
N ASP A 58 -15.58 10.80 7.66
CA ASP A 58 -16.91 10.38 8.10
C ASP A 58 -16.94 9.03 8.82
N HIS A 59 -15.79 8.35 8.95
CA HIS A 59 -15.72 7.08 9.64
C HIS A 59 -15.96 7.25 11.15
N PRO A 60 -16.76 6.38 11.81
CA PRO A 60 -16.97 6.44 13.24
C PRO A 60 -15.64 6.43 14.03
N GLY A 61 -15.49 7.38 14.95
CA GLY A 61 -14.27 7.50 15.77
C GLY A 61 -13.03 7.95 14.99
N ALA A 62 -13.19 8.55 13.81
CA ALA A 62 -12.09 9.17 13.08
C ALA A 62 -11.60 10.44 13.79
N GLY A 63 -10.28 10.58 13.93
CA GLY A 63 -9.60 11.79 14.37
C GLY A 63 -8.57 12.23 13.33
N GLU A 64 -8.47 13.54 13.12
CA GLU A 64 -7.48 14.13 12.21
C GLU A 64 -6.14 14.31 12.93
N GLU A 65 -5.07 13.85 12.29
CA GLU A 65 -3.70 14.03 12.76
C GLU A 65 -3.08 15.32 12.21
N PRO A 66 -1.98 15.83 12.79
CA PRO A 66 -1.23 16.96 12.23
C PRO A 66 -0.76 16.77 10.78
N SER A 67 -0.71 15.52 10.31
CA SER A 67 -0.41 15.18 8.91
C SER A 67 -1.57 15.41 7.92
N GLY A 68 -2.77 15.76 8.42
CA GLY A 68 -4.00 15.86 7.64
C GLY A 68 -4.68 14.51 7.36
N ARG A 69 -4.10 13.40 7.82
CA ARG A 69 -4.72 12.07 7.71
C ARG A 69 -5.78 11.89 8.78
N TRP A 70 -6.90 11.29 8.38
CA TRP A 70 -7.93 10.83 9.30
C TRP A 70 -7.62 9.39 9.69
N VAL A 71 -7.53 9.15 11.00
CA VAL A 71 -7.20 7.84 11.54
C VAL A 71 -8.19 7.42 12.59
N THR A 72 -8.29 6.11 12.79
CA THR A 72 -8.98 5.55 13.95
C THR A 72 -8.20 4.36 14.49
N ARG A 73 -8.58 3.90 15.68
CA ARG A 73 -7.96 2.74 16.32
C ARG A 73 -8.88 1.53 16.18
N VAL A 74 -8.33 0.43 15.71
CA VAL A 74 -9.03 -0.85 15.62
C VAL A 74 -8.43 -1.83 16.63
N PRO A 75 -9.23 -2.35 17.57
CA PRO A 75 -8.81 -3.42 18.48
C PRO A 75 -8.43 -4.71 17.76
N TYR A 76 -7.45 -5.47 18.29
CA TYR A 76 -6.96 -6.69 17.64
C TYR A 76 -8.05 -7.75 17.45
N GLU A 77 -9.01 -7.85 18.38
CA GLU A 77 -10.11 -8.81 18.30
C GLU A 77 -11.06 -8.56 17.11
N ARG A 78 -11.01 -7.37 16.49
CA ARG A 78 -11.76 -7.04 15.27
C ARG A 78 -10.98 -7.26 13.98
N ILE A 79 -9.67 -7.51 14.06
CA ILE A 79 -8.82 -7.69 12.89
C ILE A 79 -8.87 -9.15 12.44
N ALA A 80 -9.51 -9.39 11.30
CA ALA A 80 -9.58 -10.73 10.71
C ALA A 80 -8.26 -11.14 10.06
N LEU A 81 -7.58 -10.19 9.39
CA LEU A 81 -6.31 -10.44 8.69
C LEU A 81 -5.41 -9.22 8.72
N ARG A 82 -4.10 -9.48 8.74
CA ARG A 82 -3.05 -8.51 8.47
C ARG A 82 -2.37 -8.91 7.17
N VAL A 83 -2.26 -7.98 6.23
CA VAL A 83 -1.71 -8.24 4.90
C VAL A 83 -0.76 -7.12 4.49
N PHE A 84 0.19 -7.46 3.64
CA PHE A 84 1.08 -6.50 3.01
C PHE A 84 0.92 -6.59 1.50
N PHE A 85 0.68 -5.44 0.89
CA PHE A 85 0.59 -5.28 -0.54
C PHE A 85 1.83 -4.57 -1.06
N THR A 86 2.31 -5.03 -2.22
CA THR A 86 3.26 -4.28 -3.05
C THR A 86 2.66 -4.21 -4.43
N THR A 87 2.46 -2.99 -4.93
CA THR A 87 2.10 -2.75 -6.32
C THR A 87 3.36 -2.40 -7.10
N THR A 88 3.61 -3.11 -8.20
CA THR A 88 4.70 -2.82 -9.11
C THR A 88 4.19 -2.58 -10.52
N ALA A 89 4.98 -1.90 -11.33
CA ALA A 89 4.72 -1.73 -12.76
C ALA A 89 6.04 -1.61 -13.52
N ARG A 90 6.01 -1.85 -14.83
CA ARG A 90 7.15 -1.59 -15.71
C ARG A 90 7.06 -0.18 -16.26
N HIS A 91 8.12 0.60 -16.15
CA HIS A 91 8.25 1.86 -16.87
C HIS A 91 8.34 1.57 -18.38
N ARG A 92 7.79 2.43 -19.24
CA ARG A 92 7.88 2.34 -20.71
C ARG A 92 9.32 2.21 -21.26
N ALA A 93 10.32 2.64 -20.50
CA ALA A 93 11.74 2.46 -20.85
C ALA A 93 12.36 1.13 -20.37
N GLY A 94 11.63 0.31 -19.61
CA GLY A 94 11.99 -1.07 -19.24
C GLY A 94 12.12 -1.37 -17.74
N GLY A 95 12.46 -0.38 -16.90
CA GLY A 95 12.71 -0.61 -15.48
C GLY A 95 11.46 -0.98 -14.66
N LEU A 96 11.60 -1.88 -13.69
CA LEU A 96 10.56 -2.21 -12.71
C LEU A 96 10.48 -1.13 -11.62
N LEU A 97 9.27 -0.65 -11.37
CA LEU A 97 8.95 0.38 -10.39
C LEU A 97 8.04 -0.19 -9.30
N GLU A 98 8.37 0.03 -8.03
CA GLU A 98 7.44 -0.09 -6.92
C GLU A 98 6.62 1.19 -6.82
N LEU A 99 5.29 1.09 -6.83
CA LEU A 99 4.38 2.22 -6.88
C LEU A 99 3.83 2.56 -5.48
N LYS A 100 3.70 3.85 -5.21
CA LYS A 100 3.04 4.40 -4.02
C LYS A 100 2.08 5.49 -4.43
N ALA A 101 0.82 5.37 -4.00
CA ALA A 101 -0.16 6.44 -4.14
C ALA A 101 0.33 7.70 -3.43
N ARG A 102 0.19 8.85 -4.09
CA ARG A 102 0.27 10.18 -3.49
C ARG A 102 -1.05 10.91 -3.69
N ASP A 103 -1.27 11.89 -2.83
CA ASP A 103 -2.42 12.78 -2.95
C ASP A 103 -2.37 13.52 -4.30
N GLY A 104 -3.55 13.82 -4.86
CA GLY A 104 -3.68 14.56 -6.11
C GLY A 104 -3.46 13.75 -7.39
N GLY A 105 -3.55 12.41 -7.35
CA GLY A 105 -3.50 11.55 -8.54
C GLY A 105 -2.10 11.27 -9.06
N MET A 106 -1.06 11.65 -8.31
CA MET A 106 0.33 11.41 -8.66
C MET A 106 0.79 10.03 -8.17
N VAL A 107 1.63 9.34 -8.94
CA VAL A 107 2.24 8.07 -8.55
C VAL A 107 3.69 8.32 -8.17
N ARG A 108 4.02 8.14 -6.88
CA ARG A 108 5.42 8.04 -6.48
C ARG A 108 5.92 6.65 -6.88
N ALA A 109 7.08 6.59 -7.49
CA ALA A 109 7.69 5.35 -7.90
C ALA A 109 9.10 5.21 -7.31
N THR A 110 9.46 3.98 -7.00
CA THR A 110 10.79 3.58 -6.54
C THR A 110 11.38 2.62 -7.55
N TRP A 111 12.57 2.93 -8.05
CA TRP A 111 13.38 2.06 -8.89
C TRP A 111 14.45 1.42 -8.01
N TRP A 112 14.35 0.13 -7.76
CA TRP A 112 15.30 -0.62 -6.94
C TRP A 112 16.46 -1.14 -7.80
N ARG A 113 17.70 -0.89 -7.39
CA ARG A 113 18.89 -1.34 -8.14
C ARG A 113 18.96 -2.87 -8.25
N GLY A 114 18.60 -3.60 -7.19
CA GLY A 114 18.62 -5.06 -7.18
C GLY A 114 17.70 -5.67 -8.24
N ASP A 115 16.50 -5.09 -8.42
CA ASP A 115 15.52 -5.55 -9.42
C ASP A 115 15.83 -5.06 -10.84
N ASN A 116 16.80 -4.17 -10.98
CA ASN A 116 17.09 -3.44 -12.22
C ASN A 116 18.60 -3.31 -12.51
N ALA A 117 19.40 -4.28 -12.08
CA ALA A 117 20.87 -4.16 -12.07
C ALA A 117 21.48 -3.76 -13.43
N ASP A 118 20.90 -4.25 -14.53
CA ASP A 118 21.36 -3.98 -15.92
C ASP A 118 20.55 -2.89 -16.64
N MET A 119 19.72 -2.14 -15.91
CA MET A 119 18.72 -1.22 -16.45
C MET A 119 18.94 0.23 -15.99
N ALA A 120 20.16 0.60 -15.60
CA ALA A 120 20.46 1.96 -15.11
C ALA A 120 20.11 3.08 -16.11
N GLN A 121 20.19 2.79 -17.41
CA GLN A 121 19.78 3.69 -18.50
C GLN A 121 18.26 3.91 -18.61
N THR A 122 17.46 3.14 -17.88
CA THR A 122 15.98 3.21 -17.90
C THR A 122 15.40 4.06 -16.76
N ILE A 123 16.28 4.55 -15.87
CA ILE A 123 15.89 5.40 -14.75
C ILE A 123 15.25 6.68 -15.32
N PRO A 124 14.01 7.02 -14.92
CA PRO A 124 13.37 8.22 -15.42
C PRO A 124 14.14 9.48 -14.98
N ALA A 125 14.25 10.49 -15.84
CA ALA A 125 15.10 11.67 -15.60
C ALA A 125 14.77 12.44 -14.30
N GLY A 126 13.53 12.34 -13.81
CA GLY A 126 13.07 12.96 -12.57
C GLY A 126 13.39 12.18 -11.28
N PHE A 127 14.10 11.05 -11.37
CA PHE A 127 14.38 10.21 -10.21
C PHE A 127 15.66 10.66 -9.50
N LEU A 128 15.57 10.78 -8.18
CA LEU A 128 16.66 11.20 -7.31
C LEU A 128 17.26 9.99 -6.61
N TRP A 129 18.60 9.98 -6.48
CA TRP A 129 19.32 9.00 -5.65
C TRP A 129 18.97 9.24 -4.18
N GLU A 130 18.58 8.20 -3.44
CA GLU A 130 18.50 8.30 -1.99
C GLU A 130 19.87 7.99 -1.37
N LYS A 131 20.19 8.65 -0.25
CA LYS A 131 21.44 8.47 0.51
C LYS A 131 21.74 7.00 0.91
N ASN A 132 20.73 6.14 0.88
CA ASN A 132 20.88 4.69 1.00
C ASN A 132 20.92 4.08 -0.41
N ASP A 133 22.10 3.61 -0.82
CA ASP A 133 22.56 3.35 -2.20
C ASP A 133 21.80 2.30 -3.05
N ASP A 134 20.63 1.84 -2.59
CA ASP A 134 19.93 0.69 -3.17
C ASP A 134 18.81 1.08 -4.13
N TYR A 135 18.43 2.37 -4.20
CA TYR A 135 17.32 2.79 -5.04
C TYR A 135 17.33 4.28 -5.44
N HIS A 136 16.57 4.57 -6.48
CA HIS A 136 16.14 5.91 -6.84
C HIS A 136 14.64 6.06 -6.63
N TYR A 137 14.17 7.26 -6.27
CA TYR A 137 12.74 7.54 -6.23
C TYR A 137 12.39 8.82 -6.99
N GLY A 138 11.17 8.85 -7.50
CA GLY A 138 10.62 10.01 -8.20
C GLY A 138 9.11 9.90 -8.34
N THR A 139 8.57 10.65 -9.28
CA THR A 139 7.16 10.57 -9.68
C THR A 139 7.08 10.21 -11.15
N VAL A 140 6.09 9.39 -11.51
CA VAL A 140 5.73 9.07 -12.89
C VAL A 140 4.24 9.32 -13.09
N THR A 141 3.83 9.54 -14.34
CA THR A 141 2.42 9.55 -14.72
C THR A 141 1.95 8.14 -15.08
N TRP A 142 0.63 7.92 -15.07
CA TRP A 142 0.05 6.62 -15.44
C TRP A 142 0.37 6.22 -16.89
N ASP A 143 0.53 7.20 -17.79
CA ASP A 143 0.89 6.95 -19.21
C ASP A 143 2.36 6.48 -19.38
N GLU A 144 3.16 6.52 -18.33
CA GLU A 144 4.57 6.08 -18.35
C GLU A 144 4.77 4.67 -17.83
N ILE A 145 3.71 4.03 -17.34
CA ILE A 145 3.78 2.70 -16.74
C ILE A 145 2.88 1.70 -17.45
N GLU A 146 3.36 0.48 -17.51
CA GLU A 146 2.75 -0.68 -18.15
C GLU A 146 2.85 -1.88 -17.20
N ASP A 147 2.17 -2.99 -17.50
CA ASP A 147 2.30 -4.25 -16.75
C ASP A 147 2.08 -4.13 -15.22
N VAL A 148 1.07 -3.36 -14.79
CA VAL A 148 0.78 -3.16 -13.37
C VAL A 148 0.39 -4.49 -12.69
N ALA A 149 1.12 -4.85 -11.63
CA ALA A 149 0.91 -6.06 -10.86
C ALA A 149 0.78 -5.74 -9.37
N ILE A 150 -0.07 -6.49 -8.66
CA ILE A 150 -0.22 -6.39 -7.21
C ILE A 150 0.15 -7.73 -6.59
N SER A 151 1.19 -7.72 -5.76
CA SER A 151 1.53 -8.85 -4.90
C SER A 151 0.92 -8.66 -3.51
N VAL A 152 0.46 -9.75 -2.91
CA VAL A 152 -0.12 -9.77 -1.57
C VAL A 152 0.53 -10.86 -0.75
N LYS A 153 0.91 -10.54 0.49
CA LYS A 153 1.39 -11.51 1.46
C LYS A 153 0.66 -11.35 2.78
N ARG A 154 0.31 -12.48 3.40
CA ARG A 154 -0.21 -12.49 4.77
C ARG A 154 0.93 -12.12 5.72
N LEU A 155 0.64 -11.25 6.67
CA LEU A 155 1.57 -10.93 7.75
C LEU A 155 1.29 -11.83 8.96
N PRO A 156 2.31 -12.06 9.82
CA PRO A 156 2.09 -12.70 11.10
C PRO A 156 1.00 -11.96 11.89
N GLY A 157 0.15 -12.76 12.56
CA GLY A 157 -0.86 -12.28 13.50
C GLY A 157 -0.21 -11.61 14.69
#